data_AF-A0A6N7P4T0-F1
#
_entry.id   AF-A0A6N7P4T0-F1
#
_cell.length_a   1.000
_cell.length_b   1.000
_cell.length_c   1.000
_cell.angle_alpha   90.00
_cell.angle_beta   90.00
_cell.angle_gamma   90.00
#
_symmetry.space_group_name_H-M   'P 1'
#
loop_
_entity.id
_entity.type
_entity.pdbx_description
1 polymer ?
#
loop_
_entity_poly.entity_id
_entity_poly.type
_entity_poly.pdbx_seq_one_letter_code
_entity_poly.pdbx_strand_id
1 'polypeptide(L)'
;MHRIYSIDVLRGLIMIVMALDHVRDFFHVSAITGDPLDLQTTNPALYFTRWITHFCAPLFVFLSGLSVHLMNGRKSKAEISKYLFTRGLWLIFIEVTVISFGFTFNPFMNLIVLQVIWAIGISFLALSVFVFLPWQAILGIGLFITLSHNLLDKAGPSAFMEFAHNTRYTYYQLFPGHGVMVFYPFIPWIGILFMGYGLGRLFLQDVSVAKRRKILITTGLTMIALFFVVRGINNYGDPRTWAPQATVLKTIYAFMNITKYPPSLMYTLITIGPGLLLLAALEHARGKLAGIAKVYGSVPFFYYVLHFYIIHTLTVILFFASGYGMNEIVNPQSPFLFRPPQFGYPLWIVYLIWIAVVAVLYRPCKWFSQYKRTHSYWWLSYL
;
A
#
# COMPACT_ATOMS: atom_id res chain seq x y z
N MET A 1 21.40 2.75 -13.31
CA MET A 1 19.93 2.63 -13.40
C MET A 1 19.37 3.96 -13.91
N HIS A 2 18.84 4.03 -15.14
CA HIS A 2 18.13 5.25 -15.56
C HIS A 2 16.77 5.25 -14.86
N ARG A 3 16.69 5.94 -13.72
CA ARG A 3 15.45 6.08 -12.97
C ARG A 3 14.52 7.02 -13.71
N ILE A 4 13.28 6.61 -13.86
CA ILE A 4 12.26 7.42 -14.52
C ILE A 4 11.69 8.37 -13.48
N TYR A 5 11.88 9.66 -13.73
CA TYR A 5 11.59 10.72 -12.77
C TYR A 5 10.14 10.70 -12.29
N SER A 6 9.17 10.53 -13.19
CA SER A 6 7.74 10.53 -12.84
C SER A 6 7.35 9.39 -11.89
N ILE A 7 7.99 8.21 -12.03
CA ILE A 7 7.75 7.05 -11.17
C ILE A 7 8.28 7.32 -9.76
N ASP A 8 9.48 7.87 -9.63
CA ASP A 8 10.05 8.22 -8.32
C ASP A 8 9.23 9.36 -7.66
N VAL A 9 8.73 10.34 -8.42
CA VAL A 9 7.87 11.40 -7.87
C VAL A 9 6.55 10.81 -7.36
N LEU A 10 5.87 9.98 -8.16
CA LEU A 10 4.59 9.39 -7.75
C LEU A 10 4.75 8.48 -6.53
N ARG A 11 5.80 7.65 -6.50
CA ARG A 11 6.17 6.87 -5.29
C ARG A 11 6.34 7.77 -4.08
N GLY A 12 7.03 8.89 -4.26
CA GLY A 12 7.24 9.87 -3.20
C GLY A 12 5.96 10.45 -2.62
N LEU A 13 5.05 10.87 -3.50
CA LEU A 13 3.72 11.35 -3.10
C LEU A 13 2.96 10.27 -2.34
N ILE A 14 3.02 9.02 -2.81
CA ILE A 14 2.43 7.87 -2.13
C ILE A 14 3.03 7.70 -0.74
N MET A 15 4.37 7.76 -0.57
CA MET A 15 5.01 7.62 0.74
C MET A 15 4.58 8.71 1.72
N ILE A 16 4.45 9.96 1.24
CA ILE A 16 4.00 11.10 2.04
C ILE A 16 2.56 10.89 2.51
N VAL A 17 1.63 10.55 1.59
CA VAL A 17 0.22 10.35 1.92
C VAL A 17 0.00 9.08 2.75
N MET A 18 0.74 8.00 2.49
CA MET A 18 0.66 6.75 3.24
C MET A 18 0.96 6.94 4.72
N ALA A 19 1.96 7.77 5.05
CA ALA A 19 2.27 8.08 6.45
C ALA A 19 1.10 8.75 7.18
N LEU A 20 0.19 9.44 6.48
CA LEU A 20 -1.01 10.00 7.10
C LEU A 20 -1.98 8.90 7.59
N ASP A 21 -2.12 7.79 6.84
CA ASP A 21 -2.96 6.65 7.24
C ASP A 21 -2.45 6.08 8.56
N HIS A 22 -1.14 5.83 8.64
CA HIS A 22 -0.52 5.27 9.84
C HIS A 22 -0.50 6.24 11.01
N VAL A 23 -0.14 7.51 10.81
CA VAL A 23 -0.22 8.52 11.89
C VAL A 23 -1.66 8.62 12.40
N ARG A 24 -2.69 8.55 11.54
CA ARG A 24 -4.08 8.50 12.00
C ARG A 24 -4.35 7.24 12.83
N ASP A 25 -3.94 6.06 12.38
CA ASP A 25 -4.16 4.80 13.10
C ASP A 25 -3.51 4.81 14.50
N PHE A 26 -2.38 5.51 14.67
CA PHE A 26 -1.71 5.63 15.97
C PHE A 26 -2.19 6.81 16.83
N PHE A 27 -2.66 7.91 16.25
CA PHE A 27 -2.89 9.16 17.00
C PHE A 27 -4.31 9.71 16.94
N HIS A 28 -5.19 9.23 16.08
CA HIS A 28 -6.58 9.72 16.05
C HIS A 28 -7.38 9.14 17.22
N VAL A 29 -8.18 9.96 17.90
CA VAL A 29 -8.96 9.56 19.09
C VAL A 29 -9.84 8.33 18.88
N SER A 30 -10.42 8.16 17.69
CA SER A 30 -11.29 7.02 17.37
C SER A 30 -10.60 5.88 16.63
N ALA A 31 -9.25 5.88 16.55
CA ALA A 31 -8.52 4.98 15.64
C ALA A 31 -8.76 3.48 15.93
N ILE A 32 -8.93 3.11 17.20
CA ILE A 32 -9.19 1.72 17.61
C ILE A 32 -10.69 1.43 17.74
N THR A 33 -11.50 2.45 18.00
CA THR A 33 -12.91 2.30 18.41
C THR A 33 -13.92 2.54 17.28
N GLY A 34 -13.49 3.08 16.13
CA GLY A 34 -14.41 3.40 15.04
C GLY A 34 -13.80 3.27 13.65
N ASP A 35 -14.65 2.99 12.66
CA ASP A 35 -14.27 3.02 11.24
C ASP A 35 -14.37 4.47 10.73
N PRO A 36 -13.27 5.09 10.23
CA PRO A 36 -13.33 6.44 9.65
C PRO A 36 -14.24 6.57 8.42
N LEU A 37 -14.72 5.46 7.83
CA LEU A 37 -15.68 5.45 6.72
C LEU A 37 -17.11 5.10 7.15
N ASP A 38 -17.38 4.91 8.44
CA ASP A 38 -18.74 4.69 8.94
C ASP A 38 -19.58 5.96 8.76
N LEU A 39 -20.68 5.83 8.00
CA LEU A 39 -21.57 6.93 7.64
C LEU A 39 -22.33 7.54 8.81
N GLN A 40 -22.38 6.85 9.96
CA GLN A 40 -23.03 7.35 11.17
C GLN A 40 -22.10 8.23 12.00
N THR A 41 -20.81 7.91 12.03
CA THR A 41 -19.85 8.55 12.94
C THR A 41 -18.82 9.41 12.22
N THR A 42 -18.65 9.25 10.90
CA THR A 42 -17.68 10.01 10.12
C THR A 42 -18.11 11.45 9.88
N ASN A 43 -17.12 12.27 9.52
CA ASN A 43 -17.28 13.64 9.06
C ASN A 43 -16.43 13.84 7.78
N PRO A 44 -16.64 14.93 7.03
CA PRO A 44 -15.92 15.13 5.77
C PRO A 44 -14.40 15.04 5.88
N ALA A 45 -13.80 15.66 6.91
CA ALA A 45 -12.35 15.67 7.06
C ALA A 45 -11.81 14.25 7.34
N LEU A 46 -12.46 13.49 8.22
CA LEU A 46 -12.06 12.12 8.54
C LEU A 46 -12.26 11.16 7.37
N TYR A 47 -13.42 11.24 6.70
CA TYR A 47 -13.74 10.43 5.53
C TYR A 47 -12.70 10.63 4.42
N PHE A 48 -12.42 11.89 4.04
CA PHE A 48 -11.46 12.17 2.96
C PHE A 48 -10.02 11.87 3.36
N THR A 49 -9.65 12.00 4.65
CA THR A 49 -8.34 11.55 5.15
C THR A 49 -8.16 10.06 4.90
N ARG A 50 -9.17 9.24 5.24
CA ARG A 50 -9.10 7.82 5.00
C ARG A 50 -9.14 7.50 3.51
N TRP A 51 -10.05 8.12 2.78
CA TRP A 51 -10.27 7.82 1.37
C TRP A 51 -9.05 8.15 0.50
N ILE A 52 -8.37 9.29 0.71
CA ILE A 52 -7.20 9.65 -0.10
C ILE A 52 -6.01 8.70 0.12
N THR A 53 -5.92 8.06 1.28
CA THR A 53 -4.88 7.06 1.56
C THR A 53 -5.12 5.74 0.82
N HIS A 54 -6.33 5.51 0.26
CA HIS A 54 -6.63 4.30 -0.53
C HIS A 54 -5.74 4.16 -1.77
N PHE A 55 -5.27 5.28 -2.32
CA PHE A 55 -4.36 5.26 -3.48
C PHE A 55 -3.01 4.62 -3.16
N CYS A 56 -2.61 4.57 -1.90
CA CYS A 56 -1.22 4.29 -1.54
C CYS A 56 -0.80 2.85 -1.86
N ALA A 57 -1.50 1.85 -1.33
CA ALA A 57 -1.09 0.46 -1.48
C ALA A 57 -1.20 -0.04 -2.94
N PRO A 58 -2.33 0.14 -3.67
CA PRO A 58 -2.44 -0.30 -5.06
C PRO A 58 -1.39 0.32 -5.96
N LEU A 59 -1.20 1.65 -5.89
CA LEU A 59 -0.20 2.31 -6.72
C LEU A 59 1.21 1.88 -6.36
N PHE A 60 1.51 1.67 -5.08
CA PHE A 60 2.84 1.22 -4.68
C PHE A 60 3.16 -0.20 -5.21
N VAL A 61 2.21 -1.13 -5.09
CA VAL A 61 2.35 -2.51 -5.61
C VAL A 61 2.43 -2.50 -7.14
N PHE A 62 1.59 -1.72 -7.80
CA PHE A 62 1.60 -1.53 -9.25
C PHE A 62 2.94 -0.99 -9.76
N LEU A 63 3.44 0.10 -9.15
CA LEU A 63 4.74 0.69 -9.51
C LEU A 63 5.90 -0.25 -9.23
N SER A 64 5.78 -1.15 -8.24
CA SER A 64 6.77 -2.18 -7.96
C SER A 64 6.89 -3.16 -9.13
N GLY A 65 5.77 -3.69 -9.63
CA GLY A 65 5.75 -4.51 -10.85
C GLY A 65 6.34 -3.79 -12.05
N LEU A 66 5.96 -2.52 -12.25
CA LEU A 66 6.49 -1.67 -13.30
C LEU A 66 8.02 -1.57 -13.25
N SER A 67 8.57 -1.35 -12.06
CA SER A 67 10.03 -1.27 -11.89
C SER A 67 10.74 -2.58 -12.19
N VAL A 68 10.12 -3.72 -11.88
CA VAL A 68 10.68 -5.03 -12.25
C VAL A 68 10.77 -5.18 -13.78
N HIS A 69 9.77 -4.72 -14.54
CA HIS A 69 9.85 -4.73 -16.01
C HIS A 69 11.03 -3.91 -16.53
N LEU A 70 11.24 -2.71 -15.98
CA LEU A 70 12.36 -1.84 -16.37
C LEU A 70 13.73 -2.41 -16.00
N MET A 71 13.79 -3.25 -14.95
CA MET A 71 14.98 -4.03 -14.62
C MET A 71 15.21 -5.17 -15.61
N ASN A 72 14.14 -5.73 -16.19
CA ASN A 72 14.22 -6.88 -17.09
C ASN A 72 14.93 -6.58 -18.41
N GLY A 73 14.81 -5.36 -18.94
CA GLY A 73 15.52 -4.97 -20.17
C GLY A 73 17.06 -4.97 -20.09
N ARG A 74 17.68 -5.37 -18.96
CA ARG A 74 19.13 -5.26 -18.72
C ARG A 74 19.77 -6.53 -18.15
N LYS A 75 18.98 -7.54 -17.80
CA LYS A 75 19.43 -8.79 -17.18
C LYS A 75 18.78 -9.96 -17.90
N SER A 76 19.38 -11.13 -17.83
CA SER A 76 18.72 -12.35 -18.30
C SER A 76 17.48 -12.64 -17.44
N LYS A 77 16.50 -13.34 -18.02
CA LYS A 77 15.29 -13.75 -17.29
C LYS A 77 15.61 -14.60 -16.06
N ALA A 78 16.64 -15.45 -16.14
CA ALA A 78 17.10 -16.28 -15.03
C ALA A 78 17.66 -15.45 -13.86
N GLU A 79 18.47 -14.42 -14.14
CA GLU A 79 18.99 -13.52 -13.10
C GLU A 79 17.88 -12.75 -12.39
N ILE A 80 16.83 -12.37 -13.12
CA ILE A 80 15.68 -11.66 -12.56
C ILE A 80 14.80 -12.60 -11.75
N SER A 81 14.54 -13.80 -12.26
CA SER A 81 13.83 -14.84 -11.52
C SER A 81 14.51 -15.08 -10.16
N LYS A 82 15.83 -15.33 -10.16
CA LYS A 82 16.61 -15.48 -8.92
C LYS A 82 16.52 -14.25 -8.02
N TYR A 83 16.67 -13.06 -8.57
CA TYR A 83 16.58 -11.81 -7.81
C TYR A 83 15.19 -11.59 -7.20
N LEU A 84 14.12 -11.86 -7.94
CA LEU A 84 12.75 -11.73 -7.44
C LEU A 84 12.44 -12.75 -6.37
N PHE A 85 12.93 -13.98 -6.54
CA PHE A 85 12.78 -15.04 -5.55
C PHE A 85 13.46 -14.65 -4.23
N THR A 86 14.74 -14.29 -4.25
CA THR A 86 15.48 -13.90 -3.04
C THR A 86 14.95 -12.60 -2.44
N ARG A 87 14.56 -11.62 -3.26
CA ARG A 87 13.96 -10.37 -2.80
C ARG A 87 12.59 -10.61 -2.17
N GLY A 88 11.77 -11.49 -2.74
CA GLY A 88 10.46 -11.86 -2.21
C GLY A 88 10.57 -12.49 -0.83
N LEU A 89 11.46 -13.48 -0.67
CA LEU A 89 11.74 -14.10 0.64
C LEU A 89 12.26 -13.08 1.65
N TRP A 90 13.14 -12.17 1.23
CA TRP A 90 13.64 -11.11 2.10
C TRP A 90 12.55 -10.16 2.57
N LEU A 91 11.61 -9.76 1.70
CA LEU A 91 10.49 -8.91 2.09
C LEU A 91 9.57 -9.61 3.08
N ILE A 92 9.29 -10.91 2.87
CA ILE A 92 8.53 -11.73 3.82
C ILE A 92 9.23 -11.80 5.18
N PHE A 93 10.54 -12.05 5.19
CA PHE A 93 11.33 -12.08 6.41
C PHE A 93 11.27 -10.75 7.16
N ILE A 94 11.45 -9.63 6.45
CA ILE A 94 11.35 -8.29 7.03
C ILE A 94 9.96 -8.01 7.59
N GLU A 95 8.90 -8.45 6.91
CA GLU A 95 7.53 -8.27 7.39
C GLU A 95 7.30 -8.98 8.73
N VAL A 96 7.67 -10.26 8.78
CA VAL A 96 7.46 -11.12 9.95
C VAL A 96 8.31 -10.67 11.14
N THR A 97 9.44 -9.99 10.90
CA THR A 97 10.36 -9.56 11.94
C THR A 97 10.26 -8.05 12.20
N VAL A 98 10.94 -7.24 11.38
CA VAL A 98 11.14 -5.80 11.56
C VAL A 98 9.83 -5.03 11.48
N ILE A 99 8.92 -5.37 10.56
CA ILE A 99 7.66 -4.61 10.41
C ILE A 99 6.66 -5.04 11.47
N SER A 100 6.46 -6.34 11.71
CA SER A 100 5.56 -6.81 12.76
C SER A 100 5.99 -6.29 14.14
N PHE A 101 7.30 -6.24 14.43
CA PHE A 101 7.82 -5.57 15.62
C PHE A 101 7.54 -4.06 15.59
N GLY A 102 7.88 -3.37 14.50
CA GLY A 102 7.65 -1.92 14.38
C GLY A 102 6.18 -1.51 14.39
N PHE A 103 5.26 -2.41 14.05
CA PHE A 103 3.81 -2.19 13.99
C PHE A 103 3.06 -2.58 15.27
N THR A 104 3.57 -3.52 16.06
CA THR A 104 2.97 -3.89 17.35
C THR A 104 3.71 -3.26 18.54
N PHE A 105 4.99 -2.93 18.33
CA PHE A 105 5.98 -2.54 19.34
C PHE A 105 6.12 -3.56 20.47
N ASN A 106 5.77 -4.82 20.19
CA ASN A 106 5.82 -5.93 21.13
C ASN A 106 7.09 -6.78 20.90
N PRO A 107 8.09 -6.73 21.80
CA PRO A 107 9.33 -7.49 21.64
C PRO A 107 9.14 -9.01 21.73
N PHE A 108 8.03 -9.47 22.31
CA PHE A 108 7.70 -10.90 22.37
C PHE A 108 7.07 -11.43 21.09
N MET A 109 6.71 -10.56 20.13
CA MET A 109 6.18 -10.98 18.83
C MET A 109 4.97 -11.91 18.93
N ASN A 110 4.10 -11.70 19.93
CA ASN A 110 2.87 -12.52 20.14
C ASN A 110 1.91 -12.47 18.94
N LEU A 111 2.00 -11.41 18.13
CA LEU A 111 1.22 -11.23 16.91
C LEU A 111 2.14 -10.86 15.76
N ILE A 112 2.13 -11.67 14.72
CA ILE A 112 2.71 -11.35 13.41
C ILE A 112 1.59 -10.81 12.53
N VAL A 113 1.80 -9.64 11.93
CA VAL A 113 0.80 -9.00 11.06
C VAL A 113 1.33 -9.01 9.64
N LEU A 114 0.61 -9.69 8.74
CA LEU A 114 0.97 -9.76 7.32
C LEU A 114 0.27 -8.66 6.53
N GLN A 115 1.00 -7.59 6.26
CA GLN A 115 0.58 -6.37 5.57
C GLN A 115 1.11 -6.30 4.13
N VAL A 116 1.25 -5.07 3.61
CA VAL A 116 1.54 -4.82 2.19
C VAL A 116 2.89 -5.39 1.74
N ILE A 117 3.91 -5.43 2.60
CA ILE A 117 5.23 -5.96 2.23
C ILE A 117 5.17 -7.47 2.07
N TRP A 118 4.41 -8.18 2.91
CA TRP A 118 4.12 -9.60 2.71
C TRP A 118 3.50 -9.85 1.33
N ALA A 119 2.45 -9.10 0.98
CA ALA A 119 1.78 -9.26 -0.31
C ALA A 119 2.71 -8.97 -1.51
N ILE A 120 3.58 -7.96 -1.41
CA ILE A 120 4.61 -7.70 -2.41
C ILE A 120 5.62 -8.86 -2.48
N GLY A 121 6.03 -9.38 -1.32
CA GLY A 121 6.94 -10.52 -1.22
C GLY A 121 6.41 -11.74 -1.97
N ILE A 122 5.17 -12.15 -1.67
CA ILE A 122 4.48 -13.23 -2.39
C ILE A 122 4.31 -12.90 -3.88
N SER A 123 4.01 -11.64 -4.22
CA SER A 123 3.88 -11.23 -5.62
C SER A 123 5.20 -11.29 -6.39
N PHE A 124 6.34 -11.05 -5.74
CA PHE A 124 7.66 -11.26 -6.33
C PHE A 124 7.99 -12.75 -6.46
N LEU A 125 7.61 -13.60 -5.50
CA LEU A 125 7.74 -15.05 -5.64
C LEU A 125 6.93 -15.55 -6.84
N ALA A 126 5.68 -15.13 -6.99
CA ALA A 126 4.86 -15.45 -8.15
C ALA A 126 5.54 -14.95 -9.44
N LEU A 127 5.91 -13.66 -9.51
CA LEU A 127 6.55 -13.11 -10.71
C LEU A 127 7.88 -13.79 -11.03
N SER A 128 8.62 -14.31 -10.05
CA SER A 128 9.87 -15.05 -10.28
C SER A 128 9.67 -16.29 -11.15
N VAL A 129 8.49 -16.92 -11.09
CA VAL A 129 8.09 -18.05 -11.93
C VAL A 129 7.53 -17.56 -13.26
N PHE A 130 6.68 -16.52 -13.24
CA PHE A 130 6.01 -16.04 -14.45
C PHE A 130 6.88 -15.16 -15.36
N VAL A 131 8.04 -14.66 -14.90
CA VAL A 131 8.93 -13.76 -15.66
C VAL A 131 9.46 -14.39 -16.96
N PHE A 132 9.40 -15.72 -17.08
CA PHE A 132 9.77 -16.43 -18.30
C PHE A 132 8.79 -16.21 -19.46
N LEU A 133 7.53 -15.90 -19.15
CA LEU A 133 6.49 -15.61 -20.14
C LEU A 133 6.71 -14.26 -20.85
N PRO A 134 6.12 -14.06 -22.04
CA PRO A 134 6.05 -12.73 -22.65
C PRO A 134 5.25 -11.76 -21.76
N TRP A 135 5.61 -10.46 -21.79
CA TRP A 135 4.99 -9.45 -20.91
C TRP A 135 3.48 -9.34 -21.11
N GLN A 136 2.98 -9.65 -22.31
CA GLN A 136 1.55 -9.70 -22.63
C GLN A 136 0.82 -10.78 -21.84
N ALA A 137 1.44 -11.97 -21.69
CA ALA A 137 0.84 -13.05 -20.91
C ALA A 137 0.81 -12.70 -19.42
N ILE A 138 1.87 -12.09 -18.88
CA ILE A 138 1.90 -11.61 -17.49
C ILE A 138 0.82 -10.54 -17.27
N LEU A 139 0.67 -9.59 -18.21
CA LEU A 139 -0.40 -8.60 -18.18
C LEU A 139 -1.79 -9.26 -18.23
N GLY A 140 -1.97 -10.25 -19.12
CA GLY A 140 -3.21 -11.00 -19.25
C GLY A 140 -3.60 -11.75 -17.97
N ILE A 141 -2.63 -12.41 -17.32
CA ILE A 141 -2.83 -13.05 -16.01
C ILE A 141 -3.19 -12.01 -14.95
N GLY A 142 -2.49 -10.86 -14.92
CA GLY A 142 -2.79 -9.78 -13.98
C GLY A 142 -4.21 -9.22 -14.15
N LEU A 143 -4.63 -9.01 -15.39
CA LEU A 143 -5.99 -8.59 -15.73
C LEU A 143 -7.01 -9.66 -15.36
N PHE A 144 -6.76 -10.92 -15.69
CA PHE A 144 -7.65 -12.03 -15.34
C PHE A 144 -7.87 -12.13 -13.83
N ILE A 145 -6.79 -12.10 -13.04
CA ILE A 145 -6.88 -12.09 -11.57
C ILE A 145 -7.70 -10.89 -11.10
N THR A 146 -7.35 -9.67 -11.53
CA THR A 146 -8.01 -8.43 -11.09
C THR A 146 -9.50 -8.40 -11.47
N LEU A 147 -9.87 -8.91 -12.64
CA LEU A 147 -11.25 -8.88 -13.13
C LEU A 147 -12.12 -9.99 -12.53
N SER A 148 -11.53 -11.12 -12.10
CA SER A 148 -12.29 -12.32 -11.70
C SER A 148 -12.19 -12.67 -10.22
N HIS A 149 -11.21 -12.14 -9.47
CA HIS A 149 -10.97 -12.60 -8.10
C HIS A 149 -12.18 -12.39 -7.17
N ASN A 150 -13.00 -11.36 -7.37
CA ASN A 150 -14.23 -11.14 -6.59
C ASN A 150 -15.23 -12.32 -6.69
N LEU A 151 -15.12 -13.20 -7.69
CA LEU A 151 -15.90 -14.45 -7.71
C LEU A 151 -15.58 -15.36 -6.51
N LEU A 152 -14.38 -15.22 -5.93
CA LEU A 152 -13.94 -15.94 -4.74
C LEU A 152 -14.49 -15.35 -3.43
N ASP A 153 -15.18 -14.20 -3.46
CA ASP A 153 -15.82 -13.60 -2.27
C ASP A 153 -16.81 -14.57 -1.60
N LYS A 154 -17.42 -15.48 -2.38
CA LYS A 154 -18.36 -16.51 -1.92
C LYS A 154 -17.69 -17.77 -1.35
N ALA A 155 -16.36 -17.85 -1.40
CA ALA A 155 -15.64 -19.02 -0.91
C ALA A 155 -15.82 -19.18 0.61
N GLY A 156 -16.03 -20.43 1.04
CA GLY A 156 -16.21 -20.77 2.45
C GLY A 156 -14.99 -20.43 3.32
N PRO A 157 -15.17 -20.47 4.65
CA PRO A 157 -14.08 -20.16 5.56
C PRO A 157 -12.98 -21.22 5.55
N SER A 158 -11.76 -20.82 5.22
CA SER A 158 -10.55 -21.62 5.44
C SER A 158 -9.34 -20.70 5.67
N ALA A 159 -8.32 -21.22 6.34
CA ALA A 159 -7.05 -20.52 6.53
C ALA A 159 -6.43 -20.14 5.19
N PHE A 160 -6.41 -21.05 4.22
CA PHE A 160 -5.89 -20.75 2.88
C PHE A 160 -6.62 -19.58 2.23
N MET A 161 -7.96 -19.56 2.28
CA MET A 161 -8.73 -18.47 1.67
C MET A 161 -8.48 -17.13 2.36
N GLU A 162 -8.21 -17.10 3.67
CA GLU A 162 -7.89 -15.86 4.38
C GLU A 162 -6.49 -15.31 4.04
N PHE A 163 -5.53 -16.19 3.77
CA PHE A 163 -4.21 -15.76 3.29
C PHE A 163 -4.24 -15.36 1.82
N ALA A 164 -5.03 -16.07 1.02
CA ALA A 164 -5.05 -15.92 -0.42
C ALA A 164 -5.98 -14.81 -0.90
N HIS A 165 -7.17 -14.66 -0.33
CA HIS A 165 -8.20 -13.77 -0.88
C HIS A 165 -9.05 -13.02 0.16
N ASN A 166 -9.65 -13.70 1.12
CA ASN A 166 -10.61 -13.11 2.06
C ASN A 166 -9.87 -12.43 3.21
N THR A 167 -10.49 -11.43 3.86
CA THR A 167 -9.92 -10.83 5.08
C THR A 167 -10.96 -10.88 6.19
N ARG A 168 -10.74 -11.75 7.19
CA ARG A 168 -11.59 -11.83 8.40
C ARG A 168 -10.87 -11.38 9.66
N TYR A 169 -9.57 -11.07 9.54
CA TYR A 169 -8.71 -10.72 10.67
C TYR A 169 -8.71 -11.81 11.76
N THR A 170 -8.77 -13.07 11.34
CA THR A 170 -8.69 -14.23 12.22
C THR A 170 -7.28 -14.33 12.79
N TYR A 171 -7.17 -14.49 14.11
CA TYR A 171 -5.92 -14.83 14.76
C TYR A 171 -5.65 -16.32 14.62
N TYR A 172 -4.65 -16.68 13.81
CA TYR A 172 -4.20 -18.07 13.67
C TYR A 172 -3.05 -18.33 14.63
N GLN A 173 -3.34 -19.11 15.68
CA GLN A 173 -2.32 -19.52 16.64
C GLN A 173 -1.30 -20.46 15.98
N LEU A 174 -0.02 -20.12 16.09
CA LEU A 174 1.10 -20.93 15.61
C LEU A 174 1.72 -21.74 16.75
N PHE A 175 1.80 -21.15 17.94
CA PHE A 175 2.27 -21.77 19.18
C PHE A 175 1.62 -21.07 20.39
N PRO A 176 1.73 -21.60 21.62
CA PRO A 176 1.14 -20.97 22.81
C PRO A 176 1.46 -19.48 22.91
N GLY A 177 0.42 -18.63 22.92
CA GLY A 177 0.53 -17.17 23.01
C GLY A 177 1.10 -16.45 21.78
N HIS A 178 1.28 -17.13 20.65
CA HIS A 178 1.82 -16.52 19.43
C HIS A 178 1.07 -16.97 18.19
N GLY A 179 0.83 -16.02 17.28
CA GLY A 179 0.02 -16.27 16.12
C GLY A 179 0.18 -15.21 15.05
N VAL A 180 -0.53 -15.41 13.95
CA VAL A 180 -0.45 -14.61 12.74
C VAL A 180 -1.83 -14.14 12.33
N MET A 181 -1.90 -12.91 11.81
CA MET A 181 -3.11 -12.33 11.24
C MET A 181 -2.80 -11.72 9.88
N VAL A 182 -3.67 -11.95 8.91
CA VAL A 182 -3.49 -11.46 7.53
C VAL A 182 -4.33 -10.23 7.30
N PHE A 183 -3.67 -9.13 6.94
CA PHE A 183 -4.33 -7.88 6.55
C PHE A 183 -4.36 -7.72 5.03
N TYR A 184 -3.37 -8.30 4.33
CA TYR A 184 -3.20 -8.16 2.88
C TYR A 184 -3.20 -9.55 2.19
N PRO A 185 -4.37 -10.11 1.89
CA PRO A 185 -4.48 -11.40 1.19
C PRO A 185 -3.89 -11.32 -0.21
N PHE A 186 -3.03 -12.28 -0.60
CA PHE A 186 -2.05 -12.03 -1.66
C PHE A 186 -2.58 -12.07 -3.11
N ILE A 187 -3.66 -12.80 -3.43
CA ILE A 187 -4.10 -13.03 -4.83
C ILE A 187 -4.35 -11.70 -5.58
N PRO A 188 -5.17 -10.77 -5.06
CA PRO A 188 -5.47 -9.54 -5.79
C PRO A 188 -4.23 -8.65 -5.98
N TRP A 189 -3.29 -8.67 -5.02
CA TRP A 189 -2.04 -7.93 -5.12
C TRP A 189 -1.09 -8.51 -6.19
N ILE A 190 -1.08 -9.83 -6.40
CA ILE A 190 -0.40 -10.46 -7.55
C ILE A 190 -0.96 -9.87 -8.85
N GLY A 191 -2.29 -9.77 -8.95
CA GLY A 191 -2.98 -9.15 -10.10
C GLY A 191 -2.50 -7.73 -10.38
N ILE A 192 -2.53 -6.86 -9.37
CA ILE A 192 -2.08 -5.46 -9.44
C ILE A 192 -0.60 -5.38 -9.83
N LEU A 193 0.27 -6.20 -9.24
CA LEU A 193 1.69 -6.21 -9.54
C LEU A 193 1.95 -6.63 -10.99
N PHE A 194 1.24 -7.65 -11.47
CA PHE A 194 1.38 -8.16 -12.84
C PHE A 194 0.90 -7.16 -13.88
N MET A 195 -0.20 -6.45 -13.61
CA MET A 195 -0.64 -5.32 -14.45
C MET A 195 0.43 -4.23 -14.51
N GLY A 196 1.04 -3.90 -13.36
CA GLY A 196 2.15 -2.96 -13.28
C GLY A 196 3.35 -3.40 -14.10
N TYR A 197 3.72 -4.67 -14.01
CA TYR A 197 4.79 -5.27 -14.81
C TYR A 197 4.47 -5.18 -16.31
N GLY A 198 3.25 -5.48 -16.73
CA GLY A 198 2.82 -5.33 -18.13
C GLY A 198 2.93 -3.89 -18.62
N LEU A 199 2.44 -2.92 -17.83
CA LEU A 199 2.47 -1.51 -18.20
C LEU A 199 3.89 -0.93 -18.26
N GLY A 200 4.86 -1.55 -17.58
CA GLY A 200 6.28 -1.19 -17.66
C GLY A 200 6.84 -1.16 -19.09
N ARG A 201 6.23 -1.89 -20.03
CA ARG A 201 6.57 -1.84 -21.46
C ARG A 201 6.50 -0.44 -22.06
N LEU A 202 5.57 0.39 -21.59
CA LEU A 202 5.35 1.76 -22.10
C LEU A 202 6.49 2.72 -21.75
N PHE A 203 7.33 2.35 -20.79
CA PHE A 203 8.40 3.17 -20.25
C PHE A 203 9.78 2.78 -20.81
N LEU A 204 9.82 1.86 -21.76
CA LEU A 204 11.03 1.56 -22.55
C LEU A 204 11.31 2.69 -23.56
N GLN A 205 12.57 2.80 -23.99
CA GLN A 205 13.07 3.92 -24.80
C GLN A 205 12.47 3.96 -26.22
N ASP A 206 12.00 2.84 -26.72
CA ASP A 206 11.38 2.70 -28.03
C ASP A 206 9.92 3.17 -28.08
N VAL A 207 9.33 3.52 -26.93
CA VAL A 207 7.99 4.10 -26.85
C VAL A 207 8.09 5.60 -26.68
N SER A 208 7.58 6.35 -27.67
CA SER A 208 7.55 7.81 -27.62
C SER A 208 6.74 8.32 -26.43
N VAL A 209 7.15 9.46 -25.87
CA VAL A 209 6.46 10.16 -24.78
C VAL A 209 4.99 10.40 -25.12
N ALA A 210 4.70 10.87 -26.34
CA ALA A 210 3.33 11.13 -26.79
C ALA A 210 2.46 9.85 -26.79
N LYS A 211 3.00 8.73 -27.29
CA LYS A 211 2.29 7.44 -27.31
C LYS A 211 2.06 6.92 -25.89
N ARG A 212 3.08 6.98 -25.02
CA ARG A 212 2.95 6.61 -23.61
C ARG A 212 1.87 7.44 -22.91
N ARG A 213 1.90 8.77 -23.02
CA ARG A 213 0.89 9.65 -22.40
C ARG A 213 -0.51 9.36 -22.89
N LYS A 214 -0.70 9.18 -24.21
CA LYS A 214 -2.01 8.82 -24.76
C LYS A 214 -2.55 7.53 -24.13
N ILE A 215 -1.72 6.49 -24.05
CA ILE A 215 -2.13 5.21 -23.46
C ILE A 215 -2.44 5.38 -21.97
N LEU A 216 -1.58 6.04 -21.18
CA LEU A 216 -1.83 6.27 -19.76
C LEU A 216 -3.13 7.04 -19.51
N ILE A 217 -3.40 8.09 -20.29
CA ILE A 217 -4.62 8.90 -20.17
C ILE A 217 -5.84 8.07 -20.55
N THR A 218 -5.82 7.43 -21.72
CA THR A 218 -6.96 6.63 -22.20
C THR A 218 -7.26 5.49 -21.24
N THR A 219 -6.25 4.70 -20.83
CA THR A 219 -6.46 3.60 -19.87
C THR A 219 -6.94 4.12 -18.51
N GLY A 220 -6.37 5.20 -17.99
CA GLY A 220 -6.80 5.79 -16.73
C GLY A 220 -8.25 6.26 -16.76
N LEU A 221 -8.67 6.96 -17.82
CA LEU A 221 -10.06 7.39 -18.02
C LEU A 221 -11.00 6.20 -18.21
N THR A 222 -10.61 5.18 -18.96
CA THR A 222 -11.40 3.95 -19.12
C THR A 222 -11.59 3.24 -17.79
N MET A 223 -10.57 3.13 -16.94
CA MET A 223 -10.71 2.51 -15.61
C MET A 223 -11.66 3.30 -14.71
N ILE A 224 -11.59 4.63 -14.73
CA ILE A 224 -12.50 5.49 -13.97
C ILE A 224 -13.95 5.35 -14.48
N ALA A 225 -14.14 5.35 -15.81
CA ALA A 225 -15.46 5.15 -16.40
C ALA A 225 -16.03 3.76 -16.04
N LEU A 226 -15.23 2.71 -16.16
CA LEU A 226 -15.61 1.35 -15.77
C LEU A 226 -15.96 1.27 -14.28
N PHE A 227 -15.25 1.99 -13.40
CA PHE A 227 -15.62 2.06 -11.99
C PHE A 227 -17.04 2.60 -11.81
N PHE A 228 -17.39 3.74 -12.44
CA PHE A 228 -18.72 4.31 -12.29
C PHE A 228 -19.82 3.42 -12.89
N VAL A 229 -19.55 2.76 -14.02
CA VAL A 229 -20.50 1.80 -14.62
C VAL A 229 -20.74 0.60 -13.70
N VAL A 230 -19.66 -0.07 -13.28
CA VAL A 230 -19.74 -1.29 -12.46
C VAL A 230 -20.30 -0.97 -11.06
N ARG A 231 -19.90 0.16 -10.46
CA ARG A 231 -20.45 0.65 -9.18
C ARG A 231 -21.91 1.05 -9.28
N GLY A 232 -22.34 1.63 -10.41
CA GLY A 232 -23.74 1.99 -10.66
C GLY A 232 -24.65 0.76 -10.79
N ILE A 233 -24.17 -0.31 -11.43
CA ILE A 233 -24.89 -1.60 -11.50
C ILE A 233 -24.98 -2.25 -10.11
N ASN A 234 -24.00 -2.02 -9.24
CA ASN A 234 -24.02 -2.40 -7.82
C ASN A 234 -24.19 -3.92 -7.55
N ASN A 235 -23.72 -4.78 -8.47
CA ASN A 235 -23.89 -6.24 -8.38
C ASN A 235 -22.57 -7.04 -8.36
N TYR A 236 -21.51 -6.52 -8.99
CA TYR A 236 -20.21 -7.20 -9.11
C TYR A 236 -19.06 -6.23 -8.89
N GLY A 237 -17.93 -6.73 -8.41
CA GLY A 237 -16.67 -5.98 -8.32
C GLY A 237 -16.40 -5.31 -6.97
N ASP A 238 -17.32 -5.43 -6.02
CA ASP A 238 -17.11 -5.15 -4.60
C ASP A 238 -18.11 -5.97 -3.78
N PRO A 239 -17.70 -6.60 -2.66
CA PRO A 239 -18.64 -7.32 -1.80
C PRO A 239 -19.61 -6.39 -1.05
N ARG A 240 -19.30 -5.08 -0.94
CA ARG A 240 -20.18 -4.09 -0.30
C ARG A 240 -21.05 -3.39 -1.34
N THR A 241 -22.33 -3.68 -1.33
CA THR A 241 -23.33 -2.89 -2.07
C THR A 241 -23.52 -1.51 -1.41
N TRP A 242 -23.87 -0.49 -2.19
CA TRP A 242 -24.29 0.81 -1.65
C TRP A 242 -25.79 1.04 -1.82
N ALA A 243 -26.35 1.95 -1.02
CA ALA A 243 -27.73 2.41 -1.12
C ALA A 243 -27.80 3.93 -0.89
N PRO A 244 -28.83 4.62 -1.40
CA PRO A 244 -29.09 6.02 -1.06
C PRO A 244 -29.14 6.23 0.46
N GLN A 245 -28.60 7.36 0.92
CA GLN A 245 -28.51 7.74 2.33
C GLN A 245 -29.36 8.98 2.59
N ALA A 246 -29.52 9.34 3.87
CA ALA A 246 -30.30 10.50 4.30
C ALA A 246 -29.88 11.84 3.66
N THR A 247 -28.63 11.96 3.21
CA THR A 247 -28.14 13.15 2.49
C THR A 247 -27.39 12.75 1.23
N VAL A 248 -27.35 13.66 0.24
CA VAL A 248 -26.56 13.49 -0.99
C VAL A 248 -25.09 13.23 -0.65
N LEU A 249 -24.53 13.96 0.31
CA LEU A 249 -23.14 13.79 0.74
C LEU A 249 -22.87 12.40 1.31
N LYS A 250 -23.73 11.90 2.21
CA LYS A 250 -23.61 10.53 2.75
C LYS A 250 -23.81 9.48 1.66
N THR A 251 -24.63 9.77 0.65
CA THR A 251 -24.81 8.88 -0.51
C THR A 251 -23.54 8.80 -1.35
N ILE A 252 -22.87 9.94 -1.57
CA ILE A 252 -21.55 9.97 -2.23
C ILE A 252 -20.53 9.18 -1.41
N TYR A 253 -20.53 9.31 -0.08
CA TYR A 253 -19.66 8.51 0.79
C TYR A 253 -19.96 7.01 0.68
N ALA A 254 -21.22 6.61 0.71
CA ALA A 254 -21.60 5.20 0.51
C ALA A 254 -21.17 4.68 -0.87
N PHE A 255 -21.37 5.48 -1.93
CA PHE A 255 -20.98 5.14 -3.29
C PHE A 255 -19.46 4.95 -3.41
N MET A 256 -18.68 5.80 -2.75
CA MET A 256 -17.20 5.76 -2.79
C MET A 256 -16.56 4.88 -1.71
N ASN A 257 -17.35 4.31 -0.80
CA ASN A 257 -16.90 3.35 0.22
C ASN A 257 -16.85 1.95 -0.39
N ILE A 258 -15.62 1.51 -0.70
CA ILE A 258 -15.30 0.29 -1.43
C ILE A 258 -14.22 -0.50 -0.69
N THR A 259 -14.21 -1.80 -0.89
CA THR A 259 -13.46 -2.77 -0.11
C THR A 259 -11.96 -2.76 -0.47
N LYS A 260 -11.13 -2.41 0.52
CA LYS A 260 -9.67 -2.36 0.41
C LYS A 260 -9.00 -3.73 0.66
N TYR A 261 -9.59 -4.59 1.47
CA TYR A 261 -9.01 -5.87 1.90
C TYR A 261 -10.02 -7.02 1.74
N PRO A 262 -9.83 -7.91 0.75
CA PRO A 262 -8.94 -7.75 -0.41
C PRO A 262 -9.24 -6.49 -1.23
N PRO A 263 -8.29 -5.94 -2.02
CA PRO A 263 -8.60 -4.81 -2.89
C PRO A 263 -9.55 -5.30 -3.99
N SER A 264 -10.79 -4.84 -3.96
CA SER A 264 -11.80 -5.23 -4.93
C SER A 264 -11.46 -4.74 -6.35
N LEU A 265 -12.14 -5.26 -7.36
CA LEU A 265 -12.06 -4.72 -8.72
C LEU A 265 -12.36 -3.22 -8.73
N MET A 266 -13.43 -2.79 -8.05
CA MET A 266 -13.79 -1.37 -7.95
C MET A 266 -12.70 -0.55 -7.25
N TYR A 267 -12.11 -1.09 -6.17
CA TYR A 267 -10.97 -0.47 -5.48
C TYR A 267 -9.79 -0.28 -6.42
N THR A 268 -9.47 -1.29 -7.21
CA THR A 268 -8.38 -1.24 -8.19
C THR A 268 -8.65 -0.23 -9.29
N LEU A 269 -9.87 -0.18 -9.83
CA LEU A 269 -10.24 0.75 -10.90
C LEU A 269 -10.10 2.21 -10.48
N ILE A 270 -10.66 2.59 -9.32
CA ILE A 270 -10.67 3.99 -8.87
C ILE A 270 -9.36 4.44 -8.21
N THR A 271 -8.46 3.53 -7.88
CA THR A 271 -7.13 3.87 -7.34
C THR A 271 -6.06 3.88 -8.43
N ILE A 272 -5.99 2.82 -9.26
CA ILE A 272 -5.01 2.73 -10.34
C ILE A 272 -5.36 3.69 -11.48
N GLY A 273 -6.63 3.84 -11.85
CA GLY A 273 -7.08 4.72 -12.94
C GLY A 273 -6.57 6.16 -12.80
N PRO A 274 -6.88 6.88 -11.71
CA PRO A 274 -6.32 8.20 -11.45
C PRO A 274 -4.80 8.19 -11.28
N GLY A 275 -4.21 7.11 -10.76
CA GLY A 275 -2.75 6.97 -10.71
C GLY A 275 -2.07 6.95 -12.07
N LEU A 276 -2.71 6.37 -13.10
CA LEU A 276 -2.21 6.44 -14.48
C LEU A 276 -2.30 7.86 -15.03
N LEU A 277 -3.37 8.60 -14.71
CA LEU A 277 -3.48 10.02 -15.06
C LEU A 277 -2.39 10.85 -14.36
N LEU A 278 -2.12 10.58 -13.08
CA LEU A 278 -1.03 11.19 -12.34
C LEU A 278 0.33 10.86 -12.96
N LEU A 279 0.59 9.62 -13.37
CA LEU A 279 1.82 9.27 -14.08
C LEU A 279 1.99 10.08 -15.38
N ALA A 280 0.91 10.24 -16.16
CA ALA A 280 0.92 11.02 -17.39
C ALA A 280 1.14 12.53 -17.12
N ALA A 281 0.58 13.06 -16.03
CA ALA A 281 0.77 14.44 -15.61
C ALA A 281 2.18 14.70 -15.07
N LEU A 282 2.75 13.75 -14.33
CA LEU A 282 4.07 13.85 -13.69
C LEU A 282 5.25 13.65 -14.65
N GLU A 283 5.00 13.27 -15.90
CA GLU A 283 6.03 13.02 -16.91
C GLU A 283 6.94 14.23 -17.15
N HIS A 284 6.36 15.44 -17.09
CA HIS A 284 7.09 16.70 -17.18
C HIS A 284 7.15 17.44 -15.84
N ALA A 285 6.86 16.79 -14.72
CA ALA A 285 6.95 17.44 -13.42
C ALA A 285 8.36 17.99 -13.20
N ARG A 286 8.45 19.28 -12.88
CA ARG A 286 9.68 19.99 -12.52
C ARG A 286 9.40 20.86 -11.30
N GLY A 287 10.44 21.31 -10.62
CA GLY A 287 10.34 22.22 -9.48
C GLY A 287 10.52 21.57 -8.10
N LYS A 288 10.46 22.41 -7.06
CA LYS A 288 10.84 22.06 -5.68
C LYS A 288 10.00 20.94 -5.09
N LEU A 289 8.67 20.98 -5.24
CA LEU A 289 7.76 19.98 -4.69
C LEU A 289 7.98 18.59 -5.31
N ALA A 290 8.13 18.52 -6.64
CA ALA A 290 8.48 17.28 -7.32
C ALA A 290 9.85 16.75 -6.86
N GLY A 291 10.83 17.64 -6.66
CA GLY A 291 12.13 17.30 -6.09
C GLY A 291 12.03 16.71 -4.68
N ILE A 292 11.17 17.25 -3.81
CA ILE A 292 10.93 16.74 -2.46
C ILE A 292 10.30 15.35 -2.52
N ALA A 293 9.21 15.18 -3.27
CA ALA A 293 8.55 13.88 -3.43
C ALA A 293 9.55 12.83 -3.97
N LYS A 294 10.32 13.19 -5.00
CA LYS A 294 11.34 12.30 -5.58
C LYS A 294 12.38 11.82 -4.56
N VAL A 295 12.70 12.59 -3.51
CA VAL A 295 13.60 12.12 -2.45
C VAL A 295 13.01 10.88 -1.76
N TYR A 296 11.77 10.95 -1.28
CA TYR A 296 11.12 9.81 -0.62
C TYR A 296 10.95 8.63 -1.56
N GLY A 297 10.47 8.88 -2.79
CA GLY A 297 10.22 7.80 -3.74
C GLY A 297 11.49 7.15 -4.31
N SER A 298 12.65 7.75 -4.09
CA SER A 298 13.94 7.16 -4.46
C SER A 298 14.43 6.08 -3.50
N VAL A 299 13.91 6.04 -2.26
CA VAL A 299 14.26 5.10 -1.19
C VAL A 299 13.02 4.68 -0.38
N PRO A 300 11.95 4.18 -1.03
CA PRO A 300 10.65 4.01 -0.39
C PRO A 300 10.66 2.95 0.72
N PHE A 301 11.42 1.86 0.56
CA PHE A 301 11.51 0.82 1.58
C PHE A 301 12.22 1.33 2.85
N PHE A 302 13.32 2.07 2.72
CA PHE A 302 13.98 2.75 3.84
C PHE A 302 13.03 3.71 4.59
N TYR A 303 12.28 4.54 3.87
CA TYR A 303 11.24 5.39 4.49
C TYR A 303 10.18 4.54 5.19
N TYR A 304 9.70 3.49 4.52
CA TYR A 304 8.66 2.61 5.05
C TYR A 304 9.08 1.93 6.37
N VAL A 305 10.33 1.50 6.49
CA VAL A 305 10.79 0.96 7.78
C VAL A 305 10.83 2.08 8.83
N LEU A 306 11.57 3.16 8.57
CA LEU A 306 11.82 4.19 9.59
C LEU A 306 10.56 4.91 10.07
N HIS A 307 9.57 5.15 9.20
CA HIS A 307 8.38 5.90 9.62
C HIS A 307 7.57 5.15 10.69
N PHE A 308 7.48 3.82 10.64
CA PHE A 308 6.80 3.04 11.69
C PHE A 308 7.48 3.19 13.04
N TYR A 309 8.80 3.07 13.09
CA TYR A 309 9.56 3.22 14.33
C TYR A 309 9.46 4.64 14.89
N ILE A 310 9.49 5.67 14.04
CA ILE A 310 9.30 7.05 14.49
C ILE A 310 7.88 7.26 15.02
N ILE A 311 6.87 6.81 14.29
CA ILE A 311 5.45 6.92 14.69
C ILE A 311 5.24 6.24 16.04
N HIS A 312 5.70 4.98 16.20
CA HIS A 312 5.56 4.27 17.47
C HIS A 312 6.33 4.91 18.61
N THR A 313 7.56 5.37 18.37
CA THR A 313 8.33 6.07 19.40
C THR A 313 7.58 7.31 19.88
N LEU A 314 6.97 8.07 18.97
CA LEU A 314 6.10 9.18 19.33
C LEU A 314 4.84 8.71 20.08
N THR A 315 4.27 7.56 19.73
CA THR A 315 3.13 6.97 20.46
C THR A 315 3.52 6.65 21.89
N VAL A 316 4.68 6.04 22.13
CA VAL A 316 5.20 5.76 23.48
C VAL A 316 5.40 7.04 24.28
N ILE A 317 6.05 8.05 23.69
CA ILE A 317 6.30 9.34 24.36
C ILE A 317 4.97 9.99 24.75
N LEU A 318 4.03 10.07 23.81
CA LEU A 318 2.74 10.72 24.03
C LEU A 318 1.83 9.91 24.96
N PHE A 319 1.92 8.58 24.96
CA PHE A 319 1.25 7.71 25.91
C PHE A 319 1.64 8.07 27.35
N PHE A 320 2.94 8.12 27.66
CA PHE A 320 3.39 8.50 29.00
C PHE A 320 3.11 9.98 29.32
N ALA A 321 3.27 10.88 28.33
CA ALA A 321 2.97 12.29 28.52
C ALA A 321 1.48 12.57 28.78
N SER A 322 0.59 11.69 28.30
CA SER A 322 -0.85 11.73 28.59
C SER A 322 -1.22 11.10 29.94
N GLY A 323 -0.25 10.65 30.73
CA GLY A 323 -0.45 10.16 32.10
C GLY A 323 -0.79 8.66 32.20
N TYR A 324 -0.72 7.91 31.09
CA TYR A 324 -0.97 6.47 31.12
C TYR A 324 0.14 5.70 31.84
N GLY A 325 -0.26 4.72 32.65
CA GLY A 325 0.64 3.87 33.42
C GLY A 325 1.09 2.60 32.70
N MET A 326 2.05 1.88 33.28
CA MET A 326 2.60 0.63 32.72
C MET A 326 1.54 -0.46 32.51
N ASN A 327 0.53 -0.49 33.37
CA ASN A 327 -0.61 -1.39 33.35
C ASN A 327 -1.60 -1.14 32.19
N GLU A 328 -1.43 -0.02 31.47
CA GLU A 328 -2.26 0.34 30.31
C GLU A 328 -1.52 0.15 28.97
N ILE A 329 -0.29 -0.35 29.00
CA ILE A 329 0.53 -0.60 27.80
C ILE A 329 -0.11 -1.67 26.92
N VAL A 330 -0.55 -2.77 27.54
CA VAL A 330 -1.14 -3.91 26.84
C VAL A 330 -2.65 -3.78 26.92
N ASN A 331 -3.31 -3.76 25.76
CA ASN A 331 -4.76 -3.77 25.70
C ASN A 331 -5.24 -4.95 24.82
N PRO A 332 -6.11 -5.84 25.32
CA PRO A 332 -6.62 -6.97 24.52
C PRO A 332 -7.36 -6.56 23.24
N GLN A 333 -7.87 -5.33 23.16
CA GLN A 333 -8.61 -4.79 22.03
C GLN A 333 -7.71 -4.09 21.00
N SER A 334 -6.42 -3.92 21.30
CA SER A 334 -5.45 -3.28 20.40
C SER A 334 -4.24 -4.19 20.19
N PRO A 335 -3.90 -4.53 18.93
CA PRO A 335 -2.63 -5.20 18.63
C PRO A 335 -1.41 -4.28 18.84
N PHE A 336 -1.63 -3.00 19.12
CA PHE A 336 -0.57 -2.00 19.31
C PHE A 336 -0.35 -1.76 20.79
N LEU A 337 0.88 -2.02 21.25
CA LEU A 337 1.28 -1.62 22.58
C LEU A 337 1.30 -0.10 22.69
N PHE A 338 1.10 0.42 23.91
CA PHE A 338 1.08 1.86 24.21
C PHE A 338 -0.08 2.61 23.52
N ARG A 339 -1.11 1.89 23.07
CA ARG A 339 -2.27 2.47 22.38
C ARG A 339 -3.59 1.96 22.96
N PRO A 340 -3.97 2.42 24.17
CA PRO A 340 -5.27 2.09 24.74
C PRO A 340 -6.39 2.77 23.93
N PRO A 341 -7.63 2.22 23.90
CA PRO A 341 -8.72 2.74 23.09
C PRO A 341 -9.05 4.23 23.30
N GLN A 342 -8.84 4.76 24.50
CA GLN A 342 -9.13 6.15 24.88
C GLN A 342 -8.00 7.13 24.50
N PHE A 343 -6.81 6.64 24.15
CA PHE A 343 -5.71 7.50 23.72
C PHE A 343 -5.99 8.13 22.35
N GLY A 344 -5.35 9.27 22.08
CA GLY A 344 -5.36 9.92 20.77
C GLY A 344 -5.87 11.35 20.84
N TYR A 345 -5.99 11.95 19.66
CA TYR A 345 -6.11 13.37 19.46
C TYR A 345 -7.11 13.69 18.34
N PRO A 346 -7.66 14.92 18.32
CA PRO A 346 -8.42 15.41 17.18
C PRO A 346 -7.56 15.46 15.90
N LEU A 347 -8.23 15.39 14.76
CA LEU A 347 -7.60 15.22 13.45
C LEU A 347 -6.57 16.30 13.09
N TRP A 348 -6.73 17.53 13.58
CA TRP A 348 -5.74 18.60 13.31
C TRP A 348 -4.38 18.32 13.96
N ILE A 349 -4.35 17.71 15.16
CA ILE A 349 -3.10 17.28 15.81
C ILE A 349 -2.47 16.14 15.01
N VAL A 350 -3.28 15.20 14.53
CA VAL A 350 -2.83 14.09 13.67
C VAL A 350 -2.10 14.64 12.43
N TYR A 351 -2.62 15.70 11.81
CA TYR A 351 -1.93 16.35 10.68
C TYR A 351 -0.61 17.01 11.07
N LEU A 352 -0.53 17.65 12.24
CA LEU A 352 0.73 18.23 12.72
C LEU A 352 1.80 17.16 12.96
N ILE A 353 1.42 16.04 13.60
CA ILE A 353 2.31 14.89 13.81
C ILE A 353 2.75 14.33 12.46
N TRP A 354 1.82 14.16 11.50
CA TRP A 354 2.13 13.68 10.16
C TRP A 354 3.14 14.57 9.43
N ILE A 355 2.92 15.89 9.43
CA ILE A 355 3.85 16.86 8.83
C ILE A 355 5.23 16.76 9.49
N ALA A 356 5.28 16.66 10.82
CA ALA A 356 6.53 16.53 11.56
C ALA A 356 7.27 15.23 11.20
N VAL A 357 6.59 14.08 11.18
CA VAL A 357 7.17 12.78 10.80
C VAL A 357 7.74 12.83 9.37
N VAL A 358 6.96 13.34 8.42
CA VAL A 358 7.42 13.50 7.03
C VAL A 358 8.64 14.41 6.96
N ALA A 359 8.61 15.56 7.62
CA ALA A 359 9.70 16.54 7.61
C ALA A 359 11.00 15.97 8.20
N VAL A 360 10.92 15.26 9.34
CA VAL A 360 12.08 14.63 9.99
C VAL A 360 12.72 13.58 9.06
N LEU A 361 11.91 12.79 8.36
CA LEU A 361 12.37 11.74 7.46
C LEU A 361 13.01 12.25 6.16
N TYR A 362 12.82 13.53 5.82
CA TYR A 362 13.39 14.10 4.58
C TYR A 362 14.91 13.97 4.51
N ARG A 363 15.62 14.38 5.57
CA ARG A 363 17.09 14.39 5.60
C ARG A 363 17.68 12.98 5.56
N PRO A 364 17.23 12.01 6.39
CA PRO A 364 17.64 10.61 6.28
C PRO A 364 17.41 10.03 4.89
N CYS A 365 16.24 10.27 4.27
CA CYS A 365 15.94 9.77 2.94
C CYS A 365 16.85 10.39 1.87
N LYS A 366 17.13 11.69 1.97
CA LYS A 366 18.05 12.38 1.05
C LYS A 366 19.46 11.80 1.15
N TRP A 367 19.96 11.61 2.38
CA TRP A 367 21.26 11.01 2.63
C TRP A 367 21.33 9.58 2.08
N PHE A 368 20.37 8.72 2.40
CA PHE A 368 20.38 7.33 1.97
C PHE A 368 20.23 7.21 0.43
N SER A 369 19.46 8.10 -0.18
CA SER A 369 19.35 8.21 -1.63
C SER A 369 20.69 8.54 -2.30
N GLN A 370 21.48 9.44 -1.70
CA GLN A 370 22.84 9.75 -2.17
C GLN A 370 23.78 8.57 -1.93
N TYR A 371 23.71 7.94 -0.76
CA TYR A 371 24.52 6.77 -0.39
C TYR A 371 24.34 5.63 -1.39
N LYS A 372 23.09 5.29 -1.76
CA LYS A 372 22.78 4.27 -2.79
C LYS A 372 23.28 4.60 -4.19
N ARG A 373 23.61 5.87 -4.48
CA ARG A 373 24.17 6.28 -5.78
C ARG A 373 25.68 6.18 -5.81
N THR A 374 26.34 6.33 -4.68
CA THR A 374 27.80 6.34 -4.56
C THR A 374 28.39 4.99 -4.14
N HIS A 375 27.56 4.06 -3.65
CA HIS A 375 27.99 2.73 -3.18
C HIS A 375 27.26 1.59 -3.92
N SER A 376 27.95 0.47 -4.10
CA SER A 376 27.49 -0.69 -4.89
C SER A 376 27.40 -1.99 -4.10
N TYR A 377 27.23 -1.93 -2.78
CA TYR A 377 27.10 -3.14 -1.95
C TYR A 377 25.84 -3.95 -2.29
N TRP A 378 25.95 -5.28 -2.21
CA TRP A 378 24.87 -6.20 -2.58
C TRP A 378 23.57 -5.94 -1.78
N TRP A 379 23.69 -5.64 -0.47
CA TRP A 379 22.56 -5.42 0.43
C TRP A 379 21.77 -4.15 0.11
N LEU A 380 22.36 -3.16 -0.58
CA LEU A 380 21.66 -1.94 -1.00
C LEU A 380 20.58 -2.21 -2.04
N SER A 381 20.67 -3.32 -2.77
CA SER A 381 19.58 -3.78 -3.65
C SER A 381 18.38 -4.33 -2.86
N TYR A 382 18.60 -4.70 -1.60
CA TYR A 382 17.60 -5.22 -0.67
C TYR A 382 17.04 -4.14 0.29
N LEU A 383 17.40 -2.87 0.14
CA LEU A 383 16.89 -1.74 0.94
C LEU A 383 16.30 -0.60 0.11
#